data_AF-A0A946H471-F1
#
_entry.id   AF-A0A946H471-F1
#
_cell.length_a   1.000
_cell.length_b   1.000
_cell.length_c   1.000
_cell.angle_alpha   90.00
_cell.angle_beta   90.00
_cell.angle_gamma   90.00
#
_symmetry.space_group_name_H-M   'P 1'
#
loop_
_entity.id
_entity.type
_entity.pdbx_description
1 polymer ?
#
loop_
_entity_poly.entity_id
_entity_poly.type
_entity_poly.pdbx_seq_one_letter_code
_entity_poly.pdbx_strand_id
1 'polypeptide(L)' 'MVWLQPLWPYAELDQARTRAMLEWLVGPGQNHGVVKVLLEPHLESSLGLENPLIRFQGCRAARHDDHLHVEFAY' A
#
# COMPACT_ATOMS: atom_id res chain seq x y z
N MET A 1 -17.29 3.49 21.13
CA MET A 1 -17.34 2.90 19.77
C MET A 1 -16.64 1.54 19.67
N VAL A 2 -15.70 1.19 20.56
CA VAL A 2 -15.05 -0.14 20.59
C VAL A 2 -16.03 -1.31 20.71
N TRP A 3 -17.16 -1.13 21.41
CA TRP A 3 -18.18 -2.18 21.56
C TRP A 3 -18.86 -2.61 20.24
N LEU A 4 -18.75 -1.82 19.18
CA LEU A 4 -19.25 -2.15 17.84
C LEU A 4 -18.21 -2.87 16.96
N GLN A 5 -16.91 -2.84 17.30
CA GLN A 5 -15.85 -3.49 16.51
C GLN A 5 -16.11 -4.98 16.20
N PRO A 6 -16.69 -5.80 17.10
CA PRO A 6 -16.97 -7.21 16.80
C PRO A 6 -17.95 -7.44 15.65
N LEU A 7 -18.70 -6.40 15.23
CA LEU A 7 -19.66 -6.49 14.12
C LEU A 7 -19.02 -6.25 12.75
N TRP A 8 -17.79 -5.72 12.71
CA TRP A 8 -17.08 -5.57 11.44
C TRP A 8 -16.43 -6.88 11.04
N PRO A 9 -16.59 -7.30 9.77
CA PRO A 9 -15.83 -8.43 9.26
C PRO A 9 -14.34 -8.11 9.38
N TYR A 10 -13.56 -9.08 9.88
CA TYR A 10 -12.12 -8.95 9.92
C TYR A 10 -11.61 -8.93 8.47
N ALA A 11 -11.09 -7.80 8.03
CA ALA A 11 -10.50 -7.68 6.71
C ALA A 11 -9.05 -8.14 6.81
N GLU A 12 -8.78 -9.36 6.36
CA GLU A 12 -7.41 -9.82 6.17
C GLU A 12 -6.82 -9.24 4.88
N LEU A 13 -5.53 -8.95 4.90
CA LEU A 13 -4.82 -8.51 3.71
C LEU A 13 -4.76 -9.66 2.69
N ASP A 14 -5.33 -9.45 1.52
CA ASP A 14 -5.14 -10.36 0.40
C ASP A 14 -3.74 -10.20 -0.17
N GLN A 15 -2.79 -10.98 0.34
CA GLN A 15 -1.38 -10.83 -0.02
C GLN A 15 -1.15 -10.99 -1.52
N ALA A 16 -1.82 -11.95 -2.17
CA ALA A 16 -1.63 -12.22 -3.59
C ALA A 16 -2.14 -11.07 -4.46
N ARG A 17 -3.36 -10.58 -4.21
CA ARG A 17 -3.95 -9.48 -4.99
C ARG A 17 -3.26 -8.16 -4.71
N THR A 18 -2.94 -7.86 -3.44
CA THR A 18 -2.23 -6.63 -3.08
C THR A 18 -0.83 -6.61 -3.69
N ARG A 19 -0.10 -7.74 -3.66
CA ARG A 19 1.20 -7.84 -4.32
C ARG A 19 1.09 -7.59 -5.82
N ALA A 20 0.16 -8.26 -6.49
CA ALA A 20 -0.03 -8.11 -7.94
C ALA A 20 -0.40 -6.67 -8.34
N MET A 21 -1.25 -6.00 -7.56
CA MET A 21 -1.59 -4.59 -7.77
C MET A 21 -0.37 -3.67 -7.59
N LEU A 22 0.45 -3.89 -6.55
CA LEU A 22 1.66 -3.10 -6.32
C LEU A 22 2.70 -3.31 -7.43
N GLU A 23 2.94 -4.56 -7.84
CA GLU A 23 3.80 -4.89 -8.99
C GLU A 23 3.30 -4.20 -10.28
N TRP A 24 1.99 -4.12 -10.47
CA TRP A 24 1.41 -3.39 -11.60
C TRP A 24 1.67 -1.88 -11.50
N LEU A 25 1.43 -1.26 -10.34
CA LEU A 25 1.62 0.17 -10.13
C LEU A 25 3.07 0.61 -10.36
N VAL A 26 4.03 -0.15 -9.82
CA VAL A 26 5.47 0.17 -9.91
C VAL A 26 6.13 -0.38 -11.17
N GLY A 27 5.40 -1.10 -12.02
CA GLY A 27 5.84 -1.57 -13.33
C GLY A 27 5.06 -0.85 -14.44
N PRO A 28 4.04 -1.48 -15.04
CA PRO A 28 3.18 -0.87 -16.06
C PRO A 28 2.61 0.51 -15.71
N GLY A 29 2.26 0.76 -14.44
CA GLY A 29 1.71 2.02 -13.97
C GLY A 29 2.62 3.23 -14.22
N GLN A 30 3.93 3.04 -14.34
CA GLN A 30 4.86 4.12 -14.69
C GLN A 30 4.57 4.71 -16.08
N ASN A 31 4.10 3.90 -17.03
CA ASN A 31 3.67 4.37 -18.36
C ASN A 31 2.41 5.25 -18.30
N HIS A 32 1.72 5.23 -17.16
CA HIS A 32 0.55 6.04 -16.85
C HIS A 32 0.87 7.17 -15.86
N GLY A 33 2.16 7.46 -15.65
CA GLY A 33 2.62 8.58 -14.84
C GLY A 33 2.82 8.27 -13.36
N VAL A 34 2.70 7.01 -12.90
CA VAL A 34 3.00 6.69 -11.48
C VAL A 34 4.46 6.99 -11.16
N VAL A 35 4.71 7.81 -10.14
CA VAL A 35 6.06 8.19 -9.70
C VAL A 35 6.38 7.80 -8.26
N LYS A 36 5.36 7.53 -7.43
CA LYS A 36 5.55 7.15 -6.03
C LYS A 36 4.35 6.39 -5.50
N VAL A 37 4.59 5.35 -4.71
CA VAL A 37 3.59 4.61 -3.95
C VAL A 37 4.02 4.61 -2.48
N LEU A 38 3.16 5.10 -1.58
CA LEU A 38 3.44 5.05 -0.15
C LEU A 38 2.89 3.76 0.45
N LEU A 39 3.78 3.03 1.15
CA LEU A 39 3.48 1.76 1.80
C LEU A 39 4.21 1.69 3.14
N GLU A 40 3.58 1.06 4.14
CA GLU A 40 4.22 0.78 5.42
C GLU A 40 5.34 -0.27 5.27
N PRO A 41 6.50 -0.13 5.94
CA PRO A 41 7.65 -1.03 5.76
C PRO A 41 7.34 -2.51 6.06
N HIS A 42 6.44 -2.76 7.01
CA HIS A 42 6.03 -4.12 7.35
C HIS A 42 5.21 -4.77 6.23
N LEU A 43 4.42 -4.00 5.48
CA LEU A 43 3.68 -4.49 4.32
C LEU A 43 4.63 -4.79 3.16
N GLU A 44 5.57 -3.89 2.87
CA GLU A 44 6.62 -4.10 1.86
C GLU A 44 7.39 -5.41 2.11
N SER A 45 7.84 -5.62 3.36
CA SER A 45 8.52 -6.84 3.77
C SER A 45 7.62 -8.08 3.68
N SER A 46 6.37 -8.01 4.16
CA SER A 46 5.44 -9.15 4.15
C SER A 46 5.04 -9.58 2.73
N LEU A 47 4.97 -8.63 1.80
CA LEU A 47 4.61 -8.88 0.40
C LEU A 47 5.82 -9.28 -0.44
N GLY A 48 7.04 -9.19 0.09
CA GLY A 48 8.29 -9.50 -0.60
C GLY A 48 8.50 -8.60 -1.82
N LEU A 49 8.23 -7.31 -1.66
CA LEU A 49 8.40 -6.28 -2.69
C LEU A 49 9.61 -5.42 -2.33
N GLU A 50 10.39 -5.06 -3.34
CA GLU A 50 11.47 -4.07 -3.21
C GLU A 50 11.49 -3.27 -4.50
N ASN A 51 11.15 -1.98 -4.42
CA ASN A 51 11.12 -1.14 -5.60
C ASN A 51 11.39 0.34 -5.26
N PRO A 52 12.20 1.07 -6.04
CA PRO A 52 12.48 2.49 -5.81
C PRO A 52 11.26 3.43 -5.98
N LEU A 53 10.09 2.97 -6.40
CA LEU A 53 8.86 3.78 -6.35
C LEU A 53 8.10 3.59 -5.03
N ILE A 54 8.34 2.50 -4.28
CA ILE A 54 7.73 2.25 -2.99
C ILE A 54 8.48 3.02 -1.91
N ARG A 55 7.78 3.85 -1.15
CA ARG A 55 8.38 4.75 -0.16
C ARG A 55 7.58 4.74 1.13
N PHE A 56 8.28 4.86 2.25
CA PHE A 56 7.63 5.06 3.53
C PHE A 56 7.44 6.56 3.81
N GLN A 57 6.23 6.97 4.21
CA GLN A 57 5.92 8.38 4.50
C GLN A 57 6.61 8.92 5.76
N GLY A 58 6.91 8.06 6.75
CA GLY A 58 7.57 8.47 8.00
C GLY A 58 6.61 8.89 9.12
N CYS A 59 7.20 9.32 10.25
CA CYS A 59 6.50 9.52 11.52
C CYS A 59 5.49 10.67 11.51
N ARG A 60 4.34 10.45 12.20
CA ARG A 60 3.15 11.31 12.34
C ARG A 60 2.16 11.32 11.16
N ALA A 61 2.35 10.46 10.16
CA ALA A 61 1.31 10.20 9.17
C ALA A 61 0.22 9.28 9.74
N ALA A 62 -0.98 9.32 9.15
CA ALA A 62 -1.95 8.24 9.31
C ALA A 62 -1.27 6.92 8.88
N ARG A 63 -1.60 5.81 9.55
CA ARG A 63 -1.05 4.50 9.17
C ARG A 63 -1.58 4.15 7.78
N HIS A 64 -0.71 3.75 6.86
CA HIS A 64 -1.08 3.29 5.52
C HIS A 64 -1.19 1.76 5.49
N ASP A 65 -1.85 1.18 6.50
CA ASP A 65 -2.08 -0.26 6.61
C ASP A 65 -3.47 -0.70 6.12
N ASP A 66 -4.37 0.26 5.91
CA ASP A 66 -5.70 0.07 5.33
C ASP A 66 -5.91 0.84 4.00
N HIS A 67 -4.96 1.65 3.58
CA HIS A 67 -5.00 2.43 2.33
C HIS A 67 -3.60 2.67 1.73
N LEU A 68 -3.56 3.03 0.44
CA LEU A 68 -2.34 3.35 -0.32
C LEU A 68 -2.41 4.77 -0.89
N HIS A 69 -1.29 5.49 -0.87
CA HIS A 69 -1.14 6.76 -1.60
C HIS A 69 -0.32 6.56 -2.86
N VAL A 70 -0.84 7.00 -4.01
CA VAL A 70 -0.16 6.94 -5.30
C VAL A 70 -0.02 8.36 -5.85
N GLU A 71 1.21 8.73 -6.20
CA GLU A 71 1.52 10.02 -6.82
C GLU A 71 1.73 9.84 -8.32
N PHE A 72 1.23 10.80 -9.09
CA PHE A 72 1.36 10.84 -10.54
C PHE A 72 2.15 12.07 -10.98
N ALA A 73 2.98 11.92 -12.01
CA ALA A 73 3.58 13.03 -12.73
C ALA A 73 2.47 13.85 -13.43
N TYR A 74 2.62 15.18 -13.41
CA TYR A 74 1.79 16.10 -14.17
C TYR A 74 2.19 16.12 -15.65
#